data_AF-A0A8I1HUF4-F1
#
_entry.id   AF-A0A8I1HUF4-F1
#
_cell.length_a   1.000
_cell.length_b   1.000
_cell.length_c   1.000
_cell.angle_alpha   90.00
_cell.angle_beta   90.00
_cell.angle_gamma   90.00
#
_symmetry.space_group_name_H-M   'P 1'
#
loop_
_entity.id
_entity.type
_entity.pdbx_description
1 polymer ?
#
loop_
_entity_poly.entity_id
_entity_poly.type
_entity_poly.pdbx_seq_one_letter_code
_entity_poly.pdbx_strand_id
1 'polypeptide(L)'
;MQKIQGDILYAASDIVNFLECAHLTRLDLINLDTPLPKDEESEEVQLLQDRGYAHEAAFSDMLATRHQSICDIASQASEIEQMREATLSAMDAGIEIICQATLKKDSLLGHIDFLRRVPVPSRFGDYSYEVIDTKLARKIKTKFIIQTACYSSLLSSVQEVTPERMHIVFGNRAEESLHYADYAYYFTTILARFSDFVQGRQQDTYPSPCSHCDYCCWRTLCKLRWIEDDHLSQVAGITKLQIKKLQAAGITTLAELGTCTTDLKVAKMSTATLEKLSGQASLQLQARENGRRPVELLPQQPGKKGFARLPQPAAGDLFFDMEGDPLTDGGLEYLFGIYFFSAGKPLFNLSSRKDITRKYN
;
A
#
# COMPACT_ATOMS: atom_id res chain seq x y z
N MET A 1 -11.40 10.23 -3.06
CA MET A 1 -12.62 10.78 -3.69
C MET A 1 -13.22 11.86 -2.79
N GLN A 2 -13.90 12.84 -3.36
CA GLN A 2 -14.50 13.95 -2.63
C GLN A 2 -15.83 14.37 -3.26
N LYS A 3 -16.76 14.87 -2.45
CA LYS A 3 -18.08 15.34 -2.92
C LYS A 3 -18.12 16.86 -2.86
N ILE A 4 -18.26 17.52 -4.01
CA ILE A 4 -18.29 18.98 -4.15
C ILE A 4 -19.57 19.36 -4.88
N GLN A 5 -20.39 20.23 -4.26
CA GLN A 5 -21.64 20.73 -4.85
C GLN A 5 -22.60 19.65 -5.37
N GLY A 6 -22.54 18.44 -4.80
CA GLY A 6 -23.38 17.30 -5.19
C GLY A 6 -22.71 16.32 -6.15
N ASP A 7 -21.63 16.72 -6.82
CA ASP A 7 -20.84 15.88 -7.72
C ASP A 7 -19.70 15.19 -6.96
N ILE A 8 -19.41 13.95 -7.35
CA ILE A 8 -18.27 13.20 -6.81
C ILE A 8 -17.10 13.37 -7.78
N LEU A 9 -15.96 13.80 -7.24
CA LEU A 9 -14.68 13.83 -7.94
C LEU A 9 -13.81 12.66 -7.49
N TYR A 10 -13.22 12.00 -8.48
CA TYR A 10 -12.33 10.86 -8.32
C TYR A 10 -10.91 11.24 -8.72
N ALA A 11 -9.97 11.04 -7.81
CA ALA A 11 -8.55 11.19 -8.07
C ALA A 11 -7.97 9.92 -8.72
N ALA A 12 -6.78 10.02 -9.33
CA ALA A 12 -6.08 8.84 -9.82
C ALA A 12 -5.80 7.79 -8.73
N SER A 13 -5.59 8.23 -7.48
CA SER A 13 -5.44 7.34 -6.33
C SER A 13 -6.71 6.52 -6.04
N ASP A 14 -7.91 7.03 -6.33
CA ASP A 14 -9.16 6.26 -6.16
C ASP A 14 -9.24 5.08 -7.14
N ILE A 15 -8.76 5.29 -8.38
CA ILE A 15 -8.69 4.24 -9.41
C ILE A 15 -7.64 3.20 -9.03
N VAL A 16 -6.49 3.64 -8.53
CA VAL A 16 -5.45 2.74 -8.00
C VAL A 16 -5.99 1.93 -6.83
N ASN A 17 -6.65 2.58 -5.87
CA ASN A 17 -7.22 1.91 -4.71
C ASN A 17 -8.30 0.89 -5.09
N PHE A 18 -9.09 1.16 -6.13
CA PHE A 18 -10.06 0.19 -6.67
C PHE A 18 -9.39 -1.08 -7.19
N LEU A 19 -8.25 -0.95 -7.88
CA LEU A 19 -7.48 -2.11 -8.35
C LEU A 19 -6.86 -2.91 -7.21
N GLU A 20 -6.44 -2.23 -6.15
CA GLU A 20 -5.88 -2.86 -4.94
C GLU A 20 -6.99 -3.56 -4.12
N CYS A 21 -8.13 -2.89 -3.92
CA CYS A 21 -9.25 -3.38 -3.13
C CYS A 21 -10.58 -2.66 -3.48
N ALA A 22 -11.47 -3.33 -4.23
CA ALA A 22 -12.81 -2.79 -4.51
C ALA A 22 -13.65 -2.54 -3.23
N HIS A 23 -13.40 -3.28 -2.15
CA HIS A 23 -14.08 -3.04 -0.87
C HIS A 23 -13.66 -1.71 -0.24
N LEU A 24 -12.39 -1.30 -0.39
CA LEU A 24 -11.93 0.02 0.02
C LEU A 24 -12.71 1.11 -0.74
N THR A 25 -12.80 1.02 -2.06
CA THR A 25 -13.56 1.99 -2.87
C THR A 25 -15.03 2.04 -2.44
N ARG A 26 -15.62 0.90 -2.05
CA ARG A 26 -16.98 0.87 -1.52
C ARG A 26 -17.10 1.62 -0.19
N LEU A 27 -16.17 1.42 0.74
CA LEU A 27 -16.16 2.13 2.02
C LEU A 27 -15.91 3.63 1.83
N ASP A 28 -15.05 4.02 0.89
CA ASP A 28 -14.85 5.43 0.53
C ASP A 28 -16.15 6.07 0.02
N LEU A 29 -16.90 5.37 -0.85
CA LEU A 29 -18.21 5.85 -1.34
C LEU A 29 -19.23 6.00 -0.21
N ILE A 30 -19.30 5.02 0.71
CA ILE A 30 -20.19 5.11 1.88
C ILE A 30 -19.79 6.30 2.75
N ASN A 31 -18.49 6.48 2.98
CA ASN A 31 -17.94 7.56 3.80
C ASN A 31 -18.26 8.96 3.27
N LEU A 32 -18.50 9.13 1.96
CA LEU A 32 -18.90 10.42 1.39
C LEU A 32 -20.27 10.91 1.90
N ASP A 33 -21.19 9.99 2.17
CA ASP A 33 -22.55 10.31 2.62
C ASP A 33 -22.76 9.98 4.11
N THR A 34 -22.05 8.97 4.63
CA THR A 34 -22.14 8.51 6.02
C THR A 34 -20.73 8.28 6.56
N PRO A 35 -20.16 9.26 7.29
CA PRO A 35 -18.81 9.17 7.82
C PRO A 35 -18.59 7.87 8.62
N LEU A 36 -17.52 7.15 8.26
CA LEU A 36 -17.11 5.90 8.89
C LEU A 36 -15.87 6.13 9.77
N PRO A 37 -15.67 5.32 10.83
CA PRO A 37 -14.48 5.42 11.67
C PRO A 37 -13.24 5.00 10.88
N LYS A 38 -12.42 5.99 10.50
CA LYS A 38 -11.11 5.78 9.86
C LYS A 38 -10.06 5.53 10.91
N ASP A 39 -9.15 4.61 10.60
CA ASP A 39 -7.92 4.46 11.37
C ASP A 39 -7.05 5.71 11.22
N GLU A 40 -6.42 6.11 12.32
CA GLU A 40 -5.36 7.11 12.28
C GLU A 40 -4.19 6.59 11.42
N GLU A 41 -3.56 7.51 10.71
CA GLU A 41 -2.34 7.23 9.96
C GLU A 41 -1.23 6.84 10.93
N SER A 42 -0.52 5.75 10.63
CA SER A 42 0.62 5.35 11.45
C SER A 42 1.78 6.33 11.26
N GLU A 43 2.64 6.44 12.28
CA GLU A 43 3.89 7.23 12.19
C GLU A 43 4.74 6.81 10.98
N GLU A 44 4.75 5.52 10.63
CA GLU A 44 5.43 5.00 9.43
C GLU A 44 4.85 5.57 8.12
N VAL A 45 3.52 5.70 8.04
CA VAL A 45 2.84 6.27 6.86
C VAL A 45 3.13 7.76 6.75
N GLN A 46 3.07 8.49 7.88
CA GLN A 46 3.41 9.93 7.92
C GLN A 46 4.86 10.16 7.50
N LEU A 47 5.81 9.39 8.04
CA LEU A 47 7.21 9.47 7.65
C LEU A 47 7.42 9.21 6.14
N LEU A 48 6.68 8.28 5.57
CA LEU A 48 6.74 7.98 4.13
C LEU A 48 6.17 9.14 3.29
N GLN A 49 5.10 9.79 3.75
CA GLN A 49 4.53 10.97 3.10
C GLN A 49 5.50 12.15 3.13
N ASP A 50 6.08 12.45 4.30
CA ASP A 50 7.04 13.55 4.47
C ASP A 50 8.27 13.38 3.58
N ARG A 51 8.82 12.16 3.52
CA ARG A 51 9.90 11.83 2.58
C ARG A 51 9.47 12.02 1.13
N GLY A 52 8.20 11.74 0.82
CA GLY A 52 7.61 11.94 -0.51
C GLY A 52 7.62 13.40 -0.90
N TYR A 53 7.10 14.28 -0.04
CA TYR A 53 7.11 15.72 -0.26
C TYR A 53 8.53 16.27 -0.37
N ALA A 54 9.47 15.81 0.46
CA ALA A 54 10.86 16.22 0.37
C ALA A 54 11.52 15.79 -0.95
N HIS A 55 11.16 14.61 -1.48
CA HIS A 55 11.67 14.13 -2.77
C HIS A 55 11.13 14.95 -3.94
N GLU A 56 9.83 15.26 -3.92
CA GLU A 56 9.19 16.10 -4.93
C GLU A 56 9.78 17.53 -4.92
N ALA A 57 9.92 18.14 -3.74
CA ALA A 57 10.54 19.46 -3.58
C ALA A 57 11.98 19.50 -4.10
N ALA A 58 12.80 18.50 -3.74
CA ALA A 58 14.17 18.40 -4.23
C ALA A 58 14.25 18.21 -5.76
N PHE A 59 13.24 17.59 -6.37
CA PHE A 59 13.15 17.47 -7.83
C PHE A 59 12.70 18.79 -8.48
N SER A 60 11.75 19.51 -7.87
CA SER A 60 11.34 20.86 -8.27
C SER A 60 12.53 21.83 -8.27
N ASP A 61 13.33 21.86 -7.20
CA ASP A 61 14.55 22.67 -7.11
C ASP A 61 15.54 22.35 -8.24
N MET A 62 15.71 21.06 -8.55
CA MET A 62 16.56 20.62 -9.65
C MET A 62 16.04 21.12 -11.00
N LEU A 63 14.73 21.03 -11.26
CA LEU A 63 14.13 21.53 -12.49
C LEU A 63 14.27 23.05 -12.62
N ALA A 64 14.11 23.81 -11.53
CA ALA A 64 14.29 25.25 -11.51
C ALA A 64 15.70 25.70 -11.96
N THR A 65 16.73 24.87 -11.74
CA THR A 65 18.09 25.15 -12.21
C THR A 65 18.34 24.83 -13.69
N ARG A 66 17.49 24.01 -14.31
CA ARG A 66 17.69 23.48 -15.67
C ARG A 66 16.77 24.09 -16.72
N HIS A 67 15.66 24.67 -16.27
CA HIS A 67 14.62 25.22 -17.13
C HIS A 67 14.54 26.73 -16.99
N GLN A 68 14.21 27.41 -18.09
CA GLN A 68 14.16 28.87 -18.14
C GLN A 68 12.90 29.43 -17.46
N SER A 69 11.83 28.64 -17.42
CA SER A 69 10.57 29.00 -16.78
C SER A 69 9.97 27.83 -16.01
N ILE A 70 9.63 28.09 -14.76
CA ILE A 70 8.96 27.15 -13.86
C ILE A 70 7.79 27.86 -13.17
N CYS A 71 6.66 27.18 -13.05
CA CYS A 71 5.45 27.73 -12.45
C CYS A 71 4.88 26.73 -11.45
N ASP A 72 4.89 27.08 -10.16
CA ASP A 72 4.25 26.30 -9.11
C ASP A 72 2.80 26.76 -8.91
N ILE A 73 1.85 25.90 -9.22
CA ILE A 73 0.41 26.18 -9.10
C ILE A 73 -0.05 26.21 -7.64
N ALA A 74 0.53 25.38 -6.78
CA ALA A 74 0.16 25.32 -5.36
C ALA A 74 0.51 26.62 -4.61
N SER A 75 1.47 27.39 -5.13
CA SER A 75 1.83 28.71 -4.60
C SER A 75 0.84 29.83 -4.96
N GLN A 76 -0.04 29.60 -5.94
CA GLN A 76 -0.94 30.62 -6.51
C GLN A 76 -2.40 30.43 -6.10
N ALA A 77 -2.84 29.18 -5.94
CA ALA A 77 -4.22 28.86 -5.65
C ALA A 77 -4.34 27.58 -4.80
N SER A 78 -5.41 27.50 -4.02
CA SER A 78 -5.74 26.33 -3.19
C SER A 78 -7.09 25.69 -3.55
N GLU A 79 -7.98 26.43 -4.22
CA GLU A 79 -9.28 25.95 -4.70
C GLU A 79 -9.11 25.22 -6.05
N ILE A 80 -9.75 24.07 -6.21
CA ILE A 80 -9.54 23.16 -7.36
C ILE A 80 -9.74 23.86 -8.71
N GLU A 81 -10.82 24.65 -8.86
CA GLU A 81 -11.09 25.33 -10.13
C GLU A 81 -10.09 26.47 -10.40
N GLN A 82 -9.63 27.17 -9.36
CA GLN A 82 -8.60 28.20 -9.51
C GLN A 82 -7.24 27.57 -9.88
N MET A 83 -6.87 26.45 -9.26
CA MET A 83 -5.66 25.70 -9.62
C MET A 83 -5.73 25.19 -11.06
N ARG A 84 -6.91 24.73 -11.50
CA ARG A 84 -7.14 24.29 -12.88
C ARG A 84 -6.97 25.46 -13.86
N GLU A 85 -7.57 26.61 -13.58
CA GLU A 85 -7.44 27.80 -14.43
C GLU A 85 -5.99 28.31 -14.49
N ALA A 86 -5.29 28.35 -13.36
CA ALA A 86 -3.87 28.71 -13.30
C ALA A 86 -3.00 27.72 -14.10
N THR A 87 -3.30 26.41 -14.01
CA THR A 87 -2.63 25.37 -14.81
C THR A 87 -2.82 25.63 -16.31
N LEU A 88 -4.06 25.86 -16.74
CA LEU A 88 -4.35 26.13 -18.16
C LEU A 88 -3.67 27.41 -18.66
N SER A 89 -3.63 28.45 -17.81
CA SER A 89 -2.98 29.72 -18.14
C SER A 89 -1.46 29.56 -18.27
N ALA A 90 -0.84 28.76 -17.41
CA ALA A 90 0.58 28.42 -17.50
C ALA A 90 0.91 27.59 -18.75
N MET A 91 0.01 26.67 -19.14
CA MET A 91 0.13 25.92 -20.39
C MET A 91 0.01 26.82 -21.63
N ASP A 92 -0.93 27.77 -21.61
CA ASP A 92 -1.13 28.75 -22.69
C ASP A 92 0.04 29.74 -22.81
N ALA A 93 0.66 30.10 -21.69
CA ALA A 93 1.88 30.91 -21.65
C ALA A 93 3.14 30.13 -22.07
N GLY A 94 3.05 28.81 -22.26
CA GLY A 94 4.15 27.97 -22.72
C GLY A 94 5.27 27.80 -21.70
N ILE A 95 4.94 27.82 -20.39
CA ILE A 95 5.91 27.56 -19.32
C ILE A 95 6.57 26.20 -19.52
N GLU A 96 7.88 26.09 -19.33
CA GLU A 96 8.63 24.86 -19.59
C GLU A 96 8.29 23.74 -18.61
N ILE A 97 8.16 24.08 -17.31
CA ILE A 97 7.80 23.17 -16.24
C ILE A 97 6.67 23.77 -15.40
N ILE A 98 5.56 23.05 -15.27
CA ILE A 98 4.45 23.43 -14.40
C ILE A 98 4.38 22.43 -13.24
N CYS A 99 4.59 22.89 -12.02
CA CYS A 99 4.55 22.06 -10.81
C CYS A 99 3.14 22.07 -10.20
N GLN A 100 2.74 20.96 -9.58
CA GLN A 100 1.45 20.81 -8.89
C GLN A 100 0.24 21.15 -9.79
N ALA A 101 0.36 20.78 -11.07
CA ALA A 101 -0.64 21.04 -12.08
C ALA A 101 -1.96 20.32 -11.74
N THR A 102 -3.08 21.01 -11.94
CA THR A 102 -4.41 20.44 -11.69
C THR A 102 -5.19 20.38 -12.99
N LEU A 103 -5.55 19.17 -13.42
CA LEU A 103 -6.39 18.93 -14.60
C LEU A 103 -7.65 18.18 -14.20
N LYS A 104 -8.75 18.45 -14.91
CA LYS A 104 -10.06 17.86 -14.63
C LYS A 104 -10.78 17.56 -15.94
N LYS A 105 -11.44 16.40 -16.01
CA LYS A 105 -12.36 16.03 -17.08
C LYS A 105 -13.51 15.24 -16.47
N ASP A 106 -14.73 15.71 -16.67
CA ASP A 106 -15.93 15.14 -16.05
C ASP A 106 -15.73 15.01 -14.51
N SER A 107 -15.95 13.83 -13.94
CA SER A 107 -15.71 13.52 -12.53
C SER A 107 -14.26 13.14 -12.20
N LEU A 108 -13.33 13.12 -13.17
CA LEU A 108 -11.93 12.79 -12.92
C LEU A 108 -11.12 14.06 -12.63
N LEU A 109 -10.32 13.98 -11.57
CA LEU A 109 -9.41 15.02 -11.12
C LEU A 109 -7.97 14.47 -11.06
N GLY A 110 -7.01 15.22 -11.58
CA GLY A 110 -5.59 14.90 -11.51
C GLY A 110 -4.81 16.04 -10.87
N HIS A 111 -4.14 15.74 -9.77
CA HIS A 111 -3.07 16.57 -9.22
C HIS A 111 -1.75 15.95 -9.65
N ILE A 112 -1.06 16.64 -10.56
CA ILE A 112 0.07 16.15 -11.31
C ILE A 112 1.31 16.86 -10.78
N ASP A 113 2.30 16.11 -10.30
CA ASP A 113 3.51 16.68 -9.72
C ASP A 113 4.17 17.66 -10.71
N PHE A 114 4.37 17.25 -11.97
CA PHE A 114 4.92 18.13 -13.01
C PHE A 114 4.34 17.87 -14.41
N LEU A 115 4.16 18.94 -15.17
CA LEU A 115 4.00 18.93 -16.62
C LEU A 115 5.25 19.51 -17.27
N ARG A 116 5.81 18.79 -18.25
CA ARG A 116 6.98 19.21 -19.02
C ARG A 116 6.60 19.54 -20.45
N ARG A 117 6.95 20.76 -20.91
CA ARG A 117 6.73 21.20 -22.29
C ARG A 117 7.59 20.39 -23.26
N VAL A 118 7.01 19.98 -24.37
CA VAL A 118 7.67 19.27 -25.48
C VAL A 118 7.34 19.92 -26.83
N PRO A 119 8.25 19.89 -27.82
CA PRO A 119 8.07 20.56 -29.12
C PRO A 119 7.18 19.73 -30.07
N VAL A 120 5.98 19.39 -29.62
CA VAL A 120 4.95 18.68 -30.39
C VAL A 120 3.73 19.57 -30.47
N PRO A 121 3.27 20.01 -31.66
CA PRO A 121 2.15 20.94 -31.79
C PRO A 121 0.86 20.46 -31.11
N SER A 122 0.10 21.40 -30.55
CA SER A 122 -1.20 21.17 -29.91
C SER A 122 -2.09 22.41 -30.00
N ARG A 123 -3.21 22.44 -29.27
CA ARG A 123 -4.04 23.65 -29.21
C ARG A 123 -3.35 24.88 -28.61
N PHE A 124 -2.18 24.70 -27.97
CA PHE A 124 -1.38 25.77 -27.39
C PHE A 124 -0.33 26.35 -28.36
N GLY A 125 -0.24 25.83 -29.59
CA GLY A 125 0.72 26.29 -30.60
C GLY A 125 1.65 25.18 -31.08
N ASP A 126 2.94 25.47 -31.19
CA ASP A 126 4.00 24.56 -31.67
C ASP A 126 4.54 23.61 -30.60
N TYR A 127 3.91 23.58 -29.42
CA TYR A 127 4.28 22.74 -28.29
C TYR A 127 3.07 22.07 -27.62
N SER A 128 3.36 21.11 -26.76
CA SER A 128 2.41 20.40 -25.88
C SER A 128 3.12 20.00 -24.60
N TYR A 129 2.49 19.18 -23.76
CA TYR A 129 3.04 18.74 -22.49
C TYR A 129 3.03 17.21 -22.34
N GLU A 130 3.96 16.72 -21.52
CA GLU A 130 4.02 15.34 -21.02
C GLU A 130 4.06 15.34 -19.49
N VAL A 131 3.53 14.28 -18.89
CA VAL A 131 3.42 14.15 -17.43
C VAL A 131 4.71 13.60 -16.83
N ILE A 132 5.15 14.17 -15.71
CA ILE A 132 6.17 13.58 -14.82
C ILE A 132 5.55 13.40 -13.43
N ASP A 133 5.64 12.17 -12.90
CA ASP A 133 5.14 11.78 -11.58
C ASP A 133 6.33 11.28 -10.74
N THR A 134 6.53 11.84 -9.54
CA THR A 134 7.67 11.51 -8.68
C THR A 134 7.29 10.46 -7.65
N LYS A 135 8.20 9.50 -7.38
CA LYS A 135 7.99 8.42 -6.42
C LYS A 135 9.26 8.07 -5.66
N LEU A 136 9.14 7.95 -4.34
CA LEU A 136 10.21 7.43 -3.47
C LEU A 136 10.68 6.01 -3.81
N ALA A 137 9.82 5.22 -4.45
CA ALA A 137 10.19 3.88 -4.88
C ALA A 137 11.44 3.92 -5.75
N ARG A 138 12.22 2.83 -5.75
CA ARG A 138 13.42 2.69 -6.62
C ARG A 138 13.15 1.88 -7.89
N LYS A 139 11.92 1.40 -8.05
CA LYS A 139 11.49 0.53 -9.14
C LYS A 139 10.07 0.88 -9.53
N ILE A 140 9.79 0.68 -10.80
CA ILE A 140 8.45 0.82 -11.36
C ILE A 140 7.47 -0.17 -10.73
N LYS A 141 6.23 0.28 -10.52
CA LYS A 141 5.11 -0.51 -10.04
C LYS A 141 3.89 -0.21 -10.91
N THR A 142 3.01 -1.20 -11.08
CA THR A 142 1.78 -1.06 -11.87
C THR A 142 0.94 0.13 -11.43
N LYS A 143 0.82 0.38 -10.13
CA LYS A 143 0.05 1.52 -9.62
C LYS A 143 0.57 2.89 -10.07
N PHE A 144 1.89 3.04 -10.26
CA PHE A 144 2.47 4.28 -10.77
C PHE A 144 2.10 4.47 -12.23
N ILE A 145 2.26 3.41 -13.04
CA ILE A 145 1.87 3.42 -14.46
C ILE A 145 0.40 3.81 -14.64
N ILE A 146 -0.51 3.23 -13.86
CA ILE A 146 -1.94 3.55 -13.93
C ILE A 146 -2.22 5.00 -13.54
N GLN A 147 -1.56 5.49 -12.49
CA GLN A 147 -1.67 6.89 -12.06
C GLN A 147 -1.18 7.85 -13.17
N THR A 148 0.03 7.64 -13.70
CA THR A 148 0.60 8.49 -14.76
C THR A 148 -0.19 8.39 -16.07
N ALA A 149 -0.76 7.22 -16.39
CA ALA A 149 -1.65 7.05 -17.54
C ALA A 149 -2.98 7.82 -17.36
N CYS A 150 -3.52 7.87 -16.14
CA CYS A 150 -4.68 8.69 -15.81
C CYS A 150 -4.40 10.17 -16.08
N TYR A 151 -3.27 10.68 -15.57
CA TYR A 151 -2.86 12.06 -15.79
C TYR A 151 -2.62 12.37 -17.27
N SER A 152 -1.98 11.45 -18.01
CA SER A 152 -1.76 11.60 -19.46
C SER A 152 -3.07 11.60 -20.25
N SER A 153 -4.08 10.84 -19.79
CA SER A 153 -5.43 10.86 -20.37
C SER A 153 -6.15 12.18 -20.12
N LEU A 154 -6.03 12.75 -18.92
CA LEU A 154 -6.58 14.09 -18.60
C LEU A 154 -5.89 15.15 -19.46
N LEU A 155 -4.57 15.10 -19.53
CA LEU A 155 -3.75 16.00 -20.34
C LEU A 155 -4.13 15.95 -21.82
N SER A 156 -4.31 14.74 -22.38
CA SER A 156 -4.76 14.56 -23.77
C SER A 156 -6.05 15.31 -24.06
N SER A 157 -7.01 15.30 -23.12
CA SER A 157 -8.29 16.00 -23.31
C SER A 157 -8.16 17.51 -23.26
N VAL A 158 -7.17 18.01 -22.51
CA VAL A 158 -6.96 19.44 -22.36
C VAL A 158 -6.15 20.00 -23.50
N GLN A 159 -5.12 19.31 -24.00
CA GLN A 159 -4.26 19.83 -25.08
C GLN A 159 -4.69 19.39 -26.49
N GLU A 160 -5.71 18.54 -26.59
CA GLU A 160 -6.25 17.96 -27.84
C GLU A 160 -5.27 17.10 -28.63
N VAL A 161 -4.15 16.72 -28.01
CA VAL A 161 -3.12 15.85 -28.57
C VAL A 161 -2.70 14.83 -27.52
N THR A 162 -2.64 13.56 -27.95
CA THR A 162 -2.18 12.47 -27.11
C THR A 162 -0.68 12.58 -26.84
N PRO A 163 -0.22 12.58 -25.57
CA PRO A 163 1.20 12.51 -25.24
C PRO A 163 1.85 11.27 -25.85
N GLU A 164 3.06 11.41 -26.39
CA GLU A 164 3.84 10.25 -26.83
C GLU A 164 4.33 9.45 -25.62
N ARG A 165 4.83 10.17 -24.61
CA ARG A 165 5.46 9.60 -23.44
C ARG A 165 4.82 10.10 -22.14
N MET A 166 5.09 9.34 -21.09
CA MET A 166 4.81 9.69 -19.71
C MET A 166 5.99 9.24 -18.85
N HIS A 167 6.29 9.98 -17.78
CA HIS A 167 7.55 9.85 -17.06
C HIS A 167 7.32 9.59 -15.58
N ILE A 168 8.16 8.72 -15.01
CA ILE A 168 8.21 8.48 -13.58
C ILE A 168 9.63 8.73 -13.10
N VAL A 169 9.79 9.58 -12.10
CA VAL A 169 11.08 9.87 -11.48
C VAL A 169 11.16 9.21 -10.11
N PHE A 170 12.21 8.42 -9.91
CA PHE A 170 12.38 7.62 -8.70
C PHE A 170 13.24 8.30 -7.63
N GLY A 171 13.24 7.74 -6.41
CA GLY A 171 14.03 8.26 -5.28
C GLY A 171 15.54 8.37 -5.54
N ASN A 172 16.08 7.64 -6.51
CA ASN A 172 17.48 7.74 -6.96
C ASN A 172 17.68 8.76 -8.10
N ARG A 173 16.65 9.56 -8.42
CA ARG A 173 16.58 10.54 -9.51
C ARG A 173 16.66 9.94 -10.92
N ALA A 174 16.51 8.62 -11.07
CA ALA A 174 16.36 8.00 -12.38
C ALA A 174 14.97 8.32 -12.95
N GLU A 175 14.92 8.76 -14.20
CA GLU A 175 13.68 8.97 -14.95
C GLU A 175 13.44 7.75 -15.85
N GLU A 176 12.32 7.07 -15.67
CA GLU A 176 11.81 6.08 -16.61
C GLU A 176 10.76 6.73 -17.50
N SER A 177 10.93 6.59 -18.81
CA SER A 177 10.05 7.18 -19.83
C SER A 177 9.31 6.08 -20.58
N LEU A 178 7.98 6.07 -20.46
CA LEU A 178 7.11 5.04 -21.01
C LEU A 178 6.28 5.60 -22.17
N HIS A 179 6.06 4.83 -23.23
CA HIS A 179 5.13 5.24 -24.27
C HIS A 179 3.70 5.15 -23.73
N TYR A 180 2.94 6.24 -23.80
CA TYR A 180 1.58 6.27 -23.26
C TYR A 180 0.67 5.28 -23.99
N ALA A 181 0.85 5.13 -25.32
CA ALA A 181 0.08 4.22 -26.16
C ALA A 181 0.08 2.76 -25.68
N ASP A 182 1.19 2.30 -25.08
CA ASP A 182 1.33 0.93 -24.56
C ASP A 182 0.38 0.64 -23.39
N TYR A 183 -0.09 1.68 -22.70
CA TYR A 183 -0.90 1.57 -21.48
C TYR A 183 -2.29 2.18 -21.61
N ALA A 184 -2.52 3.04 -22.61
CA ALA A 184 -3.78 3.77 -22.78
C ALA A 184 -5.01 2.84 -22.86
N TYR A 185 -4.92 1.74 -23.63
CA TYR A 185 -6.02 0.77 -23.74
C TYR A 185 -6.31 0.05 -22.41
N TYR A 186 -5.25 -0.32 -21.69
CA TYR A 186 -5.41 -0.98 -20.38
C TYR A 186 -6.02 -0.01 -19.35
N PHE A 187 -5.54 1.24 -19.32
CA PHE A 187 -6.08 2.28 -18.46
C PHE A 187 -7.56 2.57 -18.74
N THR A 188 -7.95 2.73 -20.01
CA THR A 188 -9.36 2.97 -20.39
C THR A 188 -10.28 1.82 -19.97
N THR A 189 -9.82 0.57 -20.08
CA THR A 189 -10.57 -0.60 -19.58
C THR A 189 -10.75 -0.56 -18.06
N ILE A 190 -9.71 -0.16 -17.31
CA ILE A 190 -9.79 0.01 -15.86
C ILE A 190 -10.76 1.12 -15.49
N LEU A 191 -10.68 2.26 -16.18
CA LEU A 191 -11.52 3.41 -15.92
C LEU A 191 -13.00 3.09 -16.17
N ALA A 192 -13.32 2.34 -17.23
CA ALA A 192 -14.67 1.85 -17.48
C ALA A 192 -15.18 0.96 -16.33
N ARG A 193 -14.38 -0.03 -15.91
CA ARG A 193 -14.73 -0.91 -14.76
C ARG A 193 -14.92 -0.14 -13.46
N PHE A 194 -14.09 0.87 -13.21
CA PHE A 194 -14.21 1.75 -12.07
C PHE A 194 -15.51 2.55 -12.15
N SER A 195 -15.81 3.15 -13.30
CA SER A 195 -17.04 3.91 -13.55
C SER A 195 -18.28 3.05 -13.31
N ASP A 196 -18.33 1.85 -13.89
CA ASP A 196 -19.42 0.90 -13.69
C ASP A 196 -19.59 0.53 -12.20
N PHE A 197 -18.49 0.34 -11.48
CA PHE A 197 -18.52 0.01 -10.06
C PHE A 197 -19.07 1.15 -9.20
N VAL A 198 -18.63 2.39 -9.42
CA VAL A 198 -19.08 3.54 -8.63
C VAL A 198 -20.50 3.98 -8.97
N GLN A 199 -20.95 3.74 -10.20
CA GLN A 199 -22.34 3.96 -10.62
C GLN A 199 -23.27 2.84 -10.12
N GLY A 200 -22.78 1.61 -10.05
CA GLY A 200 -23.49 0.43 -9.52
C GLY A 200 -23.61 0.40 -7.99
N ARG A 201 -24.14 1.48 -7.38
CA ARG A 201 -24.16 1.81 -5.94
C ARG A 201 -24.69 0.72 -4.96
N GLN A 202 -25.11 -0.45 -5.43
CA GLN A 202 -25.60 -1.58 -4.61
C GLN A 202 -24.81 -2.89 -4.80
N GLN A 203 -23.51 -2.83 -5.09
CA GLN A 203 -22.68 -4.03 -4.98
C GLN A 203 -22.26 -4.28 -3.52
N ASP A 204 -22.76 -5.38 -2.97
CA ASP A 204 -22.21 -5.93 -1.73
C ASP A 204 -20.79 -6.40 -1.97
N THR A 205 -19.86 -5.82 -1.20
CA THR A 205 -18.46 -6.23 -1.21
C THR A 205 -18.07 -6.80 0.14
N TYR A 206 -17.10 -7.72 0.10
CA TYR A 206 -16.53 -8.32 1.30
C TYR A 206 -15.06 -7.89 1.45
N PRO A 207 -14.57 -7.58 2.66
CA PRO A 207 -13.19 -7.22 2.93
C PRO A 207 -12.24 -8.42 2.79
N SER A 208 -12.09 -9.00 1.60
CA SER A 208 -11.11 -10.06 1.40
C SER A 208 -9.70 -9.50 1.67
N PRO A 209 -8.87 -10.11 2.55
CA PRO A 209 -7.52 -9.63 2.81
C PRO A 209 -6.70 -9.49 1.52
N CYS A 210 -5.90 -8.42 1.46
CA CYS A 210 -5.04 -8.09 0.34
C CYS A 210 -3.76 -7.40 0.83
N SER A 211 -2.77 -7.25 -0.05
CA SER A 211 -1.51 -6.58 0.25
C SER A 211 -1.64 -5.09 0.60
N HIS A 212 -2.78 -4.47 0.29
CA HIS A 212 -3.04 -3.08 0.62
C HIS A 212 -3.52 -2.89 2.07
N CYS A 213 -3.95 -3.96 2.76
CA CYS A 213 -4.51 -3.87 4.12
C CYS A 213 -3.56 -3.23 5.15
N ASP A 214 -2.24 -3.35 4.97
CA ASP A 214 -1.24 -2.84 5.92
C ASP A 214 -1.24 -1.30 6.00
N TYR A 215 -1.63 -0.64 4.91
CA TYR A 215 -1.66 0.83 4.80
C TYR A 215 -3.09 1.38 4.68
N CYS A 216 -4.09 0.51 4.68
CA CYS A 216 -5.49 0.88 4.50
C CYS A 216 -6.04 1.59 5.74
N CYS A 217 -6.73 2.70 5.54
CA CYS A 217 -7.42 3.45 6.61
C CYS A 217 -8.70 2.76 7.12
N TRP A 218 -9.16 1.70 6.44
CA TRP A 218 -10.34 0.91 6.82
C TRP A 218 -10.00 -0.43 7.47
N ARG A 219 -8.72 -0.66 7.81
CA ARG A 219 -8.24 -1.97 8.26
C ARG A 219 -8.94 -2.43 9.53
N THR A 220 -9.23 -1.53 10.48
CA THR A 220 -9.92 -1.90 11.73
C THR A 220 -11.37 -2.29 11.47
N LEU A 221 -12.09 -1.53 10.63
CA LEU A 221 -13.47 -1.88 10.24
C LEU A 221 -13.52 -3.26 9.55
N CYS A 222 -12.58 -3.52 8.65
CA CYS A 222 -12.46 -4.82 7.99
C CYS A 222 -12.15 -5.95 9.00
N LYS A 223 -11.23 -5.72 9.95
CA LYS A 223 -10.87 -6.68 11.00
C LYS A 223 -12.05 -7.01 11.91
N LEU A 224 -12.84 -6.01 12.31
CA LEU A 224 -14.04 -6.23 13.12
C LEU A 224 -15.02 -7.14 12.40
N ARG A 225 -15.26 -6.90 11.12
CA ARG A 225 -16.10 -7.78 10.29
C ARG A 225 -15.55 -9.20 10.21
N TRP A 226 -14.23 -9.37 10.06
CA TRP A 226 -13.63 -10.71 10.07
C TRP A 226 -13.83 -11.46 11.38
N ILE A 227 -13.74 -10.75 12.52
CA ILE A 227 -13.97 -11.32 13.85
C ILE A 227 -15.44 -11.73 14.01
N GLU A 228 -16.37 -10.85 13.61
CA GLU A 228 -17.80 -11.08 13.67
C GLU A 228 -18.23 -12.28 12.80
N ASP A 229 -17.74 -12.34 11.56
CA ASP A 229 -18.04 -13.39 10.60
C ASP A 229 -17.28 -14.71 10.87
N ASP A 230 -16.49 -14.77 11.95
CA ASP A 230 -15.55 -15.86 12.27
C ASP A 230 -14.68 -16.28 11.07
N HIS A 231 -14.27 -15.29 10.27
CA HIS A 231 -13.73 -15.53 8.94
C HIS A 231 -12.38 -16.26 8.98
N LEU A 232 -12.18 -17.19 8.04
CA LEU A 232 -10.97 -18.01 7.93
C LEU A 232 -9.66 -17.22 7.86
N SER A 233 -9.66 -15.97 7.40
CA SER A 233 -8.44 -15.14 7.35
C SER A 233 -7.81 -14.86 8.69
N GLN A 234 -8.53 -15.10 9.79
CA GLN A 234 -7.99 -15.01 11.13
C GLN A 234 -6.99 -16.14 11.44
N VAL A 235 -7.02 -17.24 10.70
CA VAL A 235 -6.10 -18.38 10.90
C VAL A 235 -4.68 -17.99 10.49
N ALA A 236 -3.73 -18.09 11.42
CA ALA A 236 -2.37 -17.62 11.19
C ALA A 236 -1.70 -18.39 10.04
N GLY A 237 -1.08 -17.65 9.11
CA GLY A 237 -0.39 -18.21 7.97
C GLY A 237 -1.30 -18.81 6.88
N ILE A 238 -2.62 -18.65 6.99
CA ILE A 238 -3.55 -19.03 5.93
C ILE A 238 -3.41 -18.08 4.73
N THR A 239 -3.55 -18.63 3.53
CA THR A 239 -3.51 -17.87 2.29
C THR A 239 -4.90 -17.76 1.67
N LYS A 240 -5.12 -16.73 0.85
CA LYS A 240 -6.37 -16.54 0.09
C LYS A 240 -6.76 -17.76 -0.75
N LEU A 241 -5.77 -18.46 -1.30
CA LEU A 241 -6.01 -19.68 -2.07
C LEU A 241 -6.48 -20.84 -1.20
N GLN A 242 -5.94 -20.98 0.02
CA GLN A 242 -6.40 -22.00 0.98
C GLN A 242 -7.81 -21.68 1.48
N ILE A 243 -8.13 -20.42 1.78
CA ILE A 243 -9.49 -19.98 2.15
C ILE A 243 -10.50 -20.42 1.07
N LYS A 244 -10.23 -20.12 -0.21
CA LYS A 244 -11.13 -20.53 -1.31
C LYS A 244 -11.33 -22.04 -1.39
N LYS A 245 -10.27 -22.84 -1.15
CA LYS A 245 -10.35 -24.31 -1.17
C LYS A 245 -11.16 -24.85 0.01
N LEU A 246 -11.01 -24.27 1.19
CA LEU A 246 -11.77 -24.63 2.39
C LEU A 246 -13.25 -24.29 2.22
N GLN A 247 -13.56 -23.08 1.74
CA GLN A 247 -14.94 -22.66 1.45
C GLN A 247 -15.61 -23.58 0.41
N ALA A 248 -14.88 -23.97 -0.64
CA ALA A 248 -15.38 -24.93 -1.62
C ALA A 248 -15.60 -26.35 -1.04
N ALA A 249 -14.96 -26.68 0.08
CA ALA A 249 -15.17 -27.90 0.84
C ALA A 249 -16.21 -27.74 1.96
N GLY A 250 -16.90 -26.60 2.05
CA GLY A 250 -17.92 -26.31 3.06
C GLY A 250 -17.39 -25.81 4.40
N ILE A 251 -16.08 -25.60 4.54
CA ILE A 251 -15.47 -24.99 5.74
C ILE A 251 -15.34 -23.50 5.49
N THR A 252 -16.12 -22.71 6.20
CA THR A 252 -16.27 -21.27 5.98
C THR A 252 -15.76 -20.42 7.14
N THR A 253 -15.63 -21.00 8.34
CA THR A 253 -15.22 -20.28 9.55
C THR A 253 -13.97 -20.86 10.21
N LEU A 254 -13.32 -20.05 11.06
CA LEU A 254 -12.19 -20.48 11.88
C LEU A 254 -12.61 -21.60 12.85
N ALA A 255 -13.77 -21.47 13.50
CA ALA A 255 -14.26 -22.48 14.44
C ALA A 255 -14.55 -23.82 13.75
N GLU A 256 -15.15 -23.81 12.55
CA GLU A 256 -15.36 -25.02 11.75
C GLU A 256 -14.03 -25.69 11.41
N LEU A 257 -13.02 -24.91 10.99
CA LEU A 257 -11.70 -25.46 10.70
C LEU A 257 -10.97 -25.99 11.94
N GLY A 258 -11.12 -25.33 13.09
CA GLY A 258 -10.50 -25.71 14.36
C GLY A 258 -11.13 -26.92 15.05
N THR A 259 -12.36 -27.29 14.66
CA THR A 259 -13.09 -28.47 15.14
C THR A 259 -13.18 -29.60 14.11
N CYS A 260 -12.73 -29.34 12.87
CA CYS A 260 -12.76 -30.32 11.79
C CYS A 260 -11.86 -31.53 12.10
N THR A 261 -12.35 -32.73 11.80
CA THR A 261 -11.54 -33.95 11.81
C THR A 261 -10.54 -33.95 10.65
N THR A 262 -9.31 -34.40 10.90
CA THR A 262 -8.23 -34.46 9.88
C THR A 262 -8.52 -35.43 8.72
N ASP A 263 -9.53 -36.28 8.83
CA ASP A 263 -9.97 -37.20 7.78
C ASP A 263 -10.67 -36.49 6.59
N LEU A 264 -11.00 -35.20 6.74
CA LEU A 264 -11.68 -34.43 5.72
C LEU A 264 -10.73 -34.14 4.53
N LYS A 265 -11.13 -34.49 3.32
CA LYS A 265 -10.32 -34.26 2.12
C LYS A 265 -10.70 -32.94 1.44
N VAL A 266 -9.77 -31.99 1.44
CA VAL A 266 -9.92 -30.73 0.69
C VAL A 266 -9.23 -30.85 -0.67
N ALA A 267 -9.98 -30.64 -1.75
CA ALA A 267 -9.46 -30.78 -3.11
C ALA A 267 -8.25 -29.87 -3.37
N LYS A 268 -7.19 -30.42 -3.98
CA LYS A 268 -5.94 -29.72 -4.31
C LYS A 268 -5.25 -29.09 -3.08
N MET A 269 -5.44 -29.65 -1.89
CA MET A 269 -4.72 -29.30 -0.67
C MET A 269 -4.08 -30.57 -0.11
N SER A 270 -2.80 -30.49 0.32
CA SER A 270 -2.15 -31.63 0.96
C SER A 270 -2.68 -31.83 2.38
N THR A 271 -2.74 -33.08 2.83
CA THR A 271 -3.15 -33.42 4.21
C THR A 271 -2.31 -32.67 5.24
N ALA A 272 -0.99 -32.63 5.08
CA ALA A 272 -0.10 -31.88 5.98
C ALA A 272 -0.41 -30.37 6.05
N THR A 273 -0.86 -29.76 4.95
CA THR A 273 -1.27 -28.34 4.96
C THR A 273 -2.58 -28.17 5.72
N LEU A 274 -3.54 -29.07 5.49
CA LEU A 274 -4.84 -29.03 6.17
C LEU A 274 -4.68 -29.27 7.68
N GLU A 275 -3.89 -30.27 8.07
CA GLU A 275 -3.55 -30.56 9.46
C GLU A 275 -2.92 -29.35 10.14
N LYS A 276 -1.94 -28.69 9.49
CA LYS A 276 -1.32 -27.48 10.02
C LYS A 276 -2.33 -26.35 10.21
N LEU A 277 -3.20 -26.10 9.23
CA LEU A 277 -4.19 -25.03 9.31
C LEU A 277 -5.28 -25.32 10.34
N SER A 278 -5.74 -26.58 10.42
CA SER A 278 -6.72 -27.03 11.42
C SER A 278 -6.14 -26.97 12.83
N GLY A 279 -4.91 -27.44 13.04
CA GLY A 279 -4.20 -27.31 14.31
C GLY A 279 -4.04 -25.84 14.73
N GLN A 280 -3.62 -24.98 13.80
CA GLN A 280 -3.50 -23.54 14.06
C GLN A 280 -4.85 -22.90 14.41
N ALA A 281 -5.91 -23.21 13.66
CA ALA A 281 -7.27 -22.75 13.95
C ALA A 281 -7.76 -23.25 15.31
N SER A 282 -7.48 -24.50 15.67
CA SER A 282 -7.85 -25.11 16.94
C SER A 282 -7.18 -24.40 18.13
N LEU A 283 -5.87 -24.14 18.05
CA LEU A 283 -5.13 -23.39 19.07
C LEU A 283 -5.67 -21.96 19.23
N GLN A 284 -6.00 -21.30 18.12
CA GLN A 284 -6.57 -19.95 18.13
C GLN A 284 -8.00 -19.94 18.70
N LEU A 285 -8.82 -20.95 18.39
CA LEU A 285 -10.16 -21.12 18.96
C LEU A 285 -10.10 -21.32 20.46
N GLN A 286 -9.25 -22.24 20.95
CA GLN A 286 -9.04 -22.46 22.38
C GLN A 286 -8.58 -21.19 23.10
N ALA A 287 -7.74 -20.37 22.45
CA ALA A 287 -7.30 -19.10 23.01
C ALA A 287 -8.41 -18.07 23.12
N ARG A 288 -9.32 -18.03 22.14
CA ARG A 288 -10.50 -17.17 22.16
C ARG A 288 -11.48 -17.57 23.26
N GLU A 289 -11.71 -18.86 23.44
CA GLU A 289 -12.69 -19.38 24.41
C GLU A 289 -12.18 -19.34 25.85
N ASN A 290 -10.91 -19.70 26.08
CA ASN A 290 -10.37 -19.92 27.42
C ASN A 290 -9.43 -18.81 27.89
N GLY A 291 -9.10 -17.84 27.03
CA GLY A 291 -8.14 -16.76 27.30
C GLY A 291 -6.68 -17.21 27.46
N ARG A 292 -6.40 -18.52 27.36
CA ARG A 292 -5.06 -19.10 27.45
C ARG A 292 -4.49 -19.26 26.06
N ARG A 293 -3.21 -18.96 25.83
CA ARG A 293 -2.56 -19.21 24.53
C ARG A 293 -1.89 -20.60 24.58
N PRO A 294 -2.57 -21.69 24.15
CA PRO A 294 -1.95 -23.00 24.17
C PRO A 294 -0.76 -23.03 23.22
N VAL A 295 0.26 -23.80 23.60
CA VAL A 295 1.45 -24.03 22.79
C VAL A 295 1.56 -25.52 22.56
N GLU A 296 1.73 -25.90 21.30
CA GLU A 296 2.00 -27.27 20.89
C GLU A 296 3.44 -27.39 20.42
N LEU A 297 4.17 -28.36 20.98
CA LEU A 297 5.52 -28.68 20.54
C LEU A 297 5.44 -29.59 19.32
N LEU A 298 5.93 -29.09 18.18
CA LEU A 298 6.03 -29.88 16.97
C LEU A 298 7.09 -30.99 17.14
N PRO A 299 6.86 -32.19 16.57
CA PRO A 299 7.84 -33.25 16.62
C PRO A 299 9.13 -32.84 15.92
N GLN A 300 10.27 -33.27 16.48
CA GLN A 300 11.58 -33.00 15.88
C GLN A 300 11.68 -33.73 14.54
N GLN A 301 11.98 -32.98 13.47
CA GLN A 301 12.20 -33.60 12.16
C GLN A 301 13.51 -34.43 12.18
N PRO A 302 13.50 -35.63 11.58
CA PRO A 302 14.70 -36.47 11.52
C PRO A 302 15.82 -35.82 10.68
N GLY A 303 17.07 -36.03 11.10
CA GLY A 303 18.28 -35.57 10.43
C GLY A 303 18.97 -34.37 11.09
N LYS A 304 20.22 -34.06 10.66
CA LYS A 304 21.00 -32.92 11.16
C LYS A 304 20.64 -31.61 10.42
N LYS A 305 19.44 -31.11 10.64
CA LYS A 305 18.95 -29.81 10.09
C LYS A 305 18.46 -28.89 11.21
N GLY A 306 18.41 -27.59 10.94
CA GLY A 306 17.91 -26.58 11.90
C GLY A 306 18.61 -26.63 13.25
N PHE A 307 17.84 -26.63 14.34
CA PHE A 307 18.35 -26.71 15.71
C PHE A 307 19.17 -27.97 16.01
N ALA A 308 18.99 -29.06 15.27
CA ALA A 308 19.81 -30.27 15.44
C ALA A 308 21.27 -30.12 14.95
N ARG A 309 21.62 -28.96 14.35
CA ARG A 309 23.00 -28.58 14.01
C ARG A 309 23.67 -27.77 15.12
N LEU A 310 22.92 -27.34 16.13
CA LEU A 310 23.50 -26.63 17.26
C LEU A 310 24.44 -27.57 18.05
N PRO A 311 25.50 -27.03 18.67
CA PRO A 311 26.27 -27.76 19.67
C PRO A 311 25.37 -28.29 20.79
N GLN A 312 25.89 -29.27 21.55
CA GLN A 312 25.22 -29.68 22.78
C GLN A 312 25.13 -28.48 23.74
N PRO A 313 23.99 -28.29 24.43
CA PRO A 313 23.83 -27.19 25.37
C PRO A 313 24.97 -27.15 26.40
N ALA A 314 25.51 -25.97 26.65
CA ALA A 314 26.53 -25.72 27.65
C ALA A 314 26.02 -24.76 28.72
N ALA A 315 26.54 -24.88 29.94
CA ALA A 315 26.15 -24.00 31.06
C ALA A 315 26.43 -22.51 30.81
N GLY A 316 27.32 -22.20 29.86
CA GLY A 316 27.67 -20.84 29.44
C GLY A 316 26.92 -20.34 28.21
N ASP A 317 25.88 -21.04 27.74
CA ASP A 317 25.12 -20.62 26.56
C ASP A 317 24.39 -19.29 26.82
N LEU A 318 24.59 -18.35 25.90
CA LEU A 318 23.94 -17.05 25.86
C LEU A 318 23.14 -16.96 24.56
N PHE A 319 21.85 -16.67 24.68
CA PHE A 319 20.96 -16.44 23.54
C PHE A 319 20.73 -14.94 23.43
N PHE A 320 21.26 -14.35 22.36
CA PHE A 320 21.15 -12.92 22.10
C PHE A 320 19.97 -12.66 21.17
N ASP A 321 19.19 -11.64 21.53
CA ASP A 321 18.04 -11.15 20.78
C ASP A 321 18.19 -9.65 20.54
N MET A 322 17.77 -9.16 19.38
CA MET A 322 17.88 -7.75 19.03
C MET A 322 16.74 -7.28 18.14
N GLU A 323 16.26 -6.07 18.42
CA GLU A 323 15.24 -5.40 17.61
C GLU A 323 15.81 -4.13 16.98
N GLY A 324 15.38 -3.84 15.76
CA GLY A 324 15.79 -2.65 15.03
C GLY A 324 14.72 -2.06 14.13
N ASP A 325 14.92 -0.79 13.78
CA ASP A 325 14.17 -0.02 12.81
C ASP A 325 15.03 0.14 11.54
N PRO A 326 14.69 -0.57 10.44
CA PRO A 326 15.41 -0.48 9.18
C PRO A 326 15.09 0.79 8.38
N LEU A 327 14.12 1.60 8.81
CA LEU A 327 13.67 2.80 8.08
C LEU A 327 14.46 4.06 8.45
N THR A 328 15.22 4.02 9.55
CA THR A 328 16.20 5.04 9.92
C THR A 328 17.42 5.00 9.01
N ASP A 329 17.92 6.17 8.59
CA ASP A 329 19.11 6.25 7.73
C ASP A 329 20.34 5.68 8.45
N GLY A 330 21.00 4.69 7.83
CA GLY A 330 22.06 3.89 8.46
C GLY A 330 21.60 2.71 9.33
N GLY A 331 20.28 2.53 9.53
CA GLY A 331 19.70 1.49 10.39
C GLY A 331 19.76 1.87 11.88
N LEU A 332 18.75 1.45 12.65
CA LEU A 332 18.70 1.68 14.10
C LEU A 332 18.39 0.41 14.87
N GLU A 333 19.36 -0.12 15.61
CA GLU A 333 19.10 -1.14 16.64
C GLU A 333 18.81 -0.45 17.98
N TYR A 334 17.69 -0.78 18.63
CA TYR A 334 17.23 -0.05 19.82
C TYR A 334 16.93 -0.93 21.03
N LEU A 335 16.78 -2.25 20.85
CA LEU A 335 16.53 -3.19 21.93
C LEU A 335 17.49 -4.38 21.84
N PHE A 336 18.11 -4.73 22.96
CA PHE A 336 19.04 -5.85 23.05
C PHE A 336 18.68 -6.71 24.26
N GLY A 337 18.49 -8.01 24.02
CA GLY A 337 18.17 -9.00 25.03
C GLY A 337 19.24 -10.07 25.12
N ILE A 338 19.56 -10.51 26.34
CA ILE A 338 20.35 -11.73 26.57
C ILE A 338 19.53 -12.65 27.46
N TYR A 339 19.24 -13.83 26.94
CA TYR A 339 18.68 -14.95 27.68
C TYR A 339 19.78 -15.95 28.03
N PHE A 340 19.85 -16.36 29.28
CA PHE A 340 20.87 -17.29 29.77
C PHE A 340 20.41 -18.05 31.00
N PHE A 341 21.10 -19.13 31.34
CA PHE A 341 20.83 -19.88 32.57
C PHE A 341 21.82 -19.49 33.66
N SER A 342 21.30 -19.17 34.85
CA SER A 342 22.11 -18.97 36.06
C SER A 342 21.62 -19.90 37.16
N ALA A 343 22.51 -20.75 37.68
CA ALA A 343 22.17 -21.80 38.65
C ALA A 343 20.96 -22.67 38.22
N GLY A 344 20.87 -23.00 36.92
CA GLY A 344 19.78 -23.79 36.34
C GLY A 344 18.45 -23.04 36.16
N LYS A 345 18.39 -21.75 36.52
CA LYS A 345 17.22 -20.90 36.31
C LYS A 345 17.38 -20.04 35.06
N PRO A 346 16.36 -19.95 34.20
CA PRO A 346 16.39 -19.05 33.07
C PRO A 346 16.30 -17.59 33.53
N LEU A 347 17.17 -16.75 32.99
CA LEU A 347 17.18 -15.30 33.20
C LEU A 347 17.14 -14.60 31.84
N PHE A 348 16.41 -13.49 31.79
CA PHE A 348 16.37 -12.60 30.63
C PHE A 348 16.76 -11.19 31.07
N ASN A 349 17.79 -10.64 30.44
CA ASN A 349 18.23 -9.27 30.68
C ASN A 349 17.98 -8.44 29.43
N LEU A 350 17.19 -7.37 29.57
CA LEU A 350 16.81 -6.47 28.50
C LEU A 350 17.51 -5.12 28.72
N SER A 351 18.17 -4.62 27.69
CA SER A 351 18.83 -3.32 27.69
C SER A 351 18.29 -2.48 26.53
N SER A 352 17.77 -1.30 26.83
CA SER A 352 17.38 -0.31 25.82
C SER A 352 18.52 0.66 25.54
N ARG A 353 18.52 1.33 24.38
CA ARG A 353 19.54 2.33 24.04
C ARG A 353 19.67 3.46 25.10
N LYS A 354 18.59 3.78 25.84
CA LYS A 354 18.63 4.76 26.96
C LYS A 354 19.50 4.30 28.14
N ASP A 355 19.64 3.00 28.35
CA ASP A 355 20.41 2.42 29.45
C ASP A 355 21.91 2.29 29.11
N ILE A 356 22.24 2.15 27.82
CA ILE A 356 23.62 2.00 27.34
C ILE A 356 24.38 3.34 27.39
N THR A 357 23.72 4.46 27.08
CA THR A 357 24.31 5.80 27.21
C THR A 357 24.55 6.24 28.66
N ARG A 358 23.94 5.58 29.64
CA ARG A 358 24.07 5.94 31.07
C ARG A 358 25.19 5.20 31.81
N LYS A 359 25.74 4.13 31.21
CA LYS A 359 26.78 3.30 31.86
C LYS A 359 28.22 3.60 31.40
N TYR A 360 28.42 4.52 30.47
CA TYR A 360 29.74 4.85 29.92
C TYR A 360 30.07 6.36 29.91
N ASN A 361 29.48 7.14 30.81
CA ASN A 361 29.97 8.49 31.15
C ASN A 361 30.44 8.54 32.60
#